data_AF-A0A4Q6AXE5-F1
#
_entry.id   AF-A0A4Q6AXE5-F1
#
_cell.length_a   1.000
_cell.length_b   1.000
_cell.length_c   1.000
_cell.angle_alpha   90.00
_cell.angle_beta   90.00
_cell.angle_gamma   90.00
#
_symmetry.space_group_name_H-M   'P 1'
#
loop_
_entity.id
_entity.type
_entity.pdbx_description
1 polymer ?
#
loop_
_entity_poly.entity_id
_entity_poly.type
_entity_poly.pdbx_seq_one_letter_code
_entity_poly.pdbx_strand_id
1 'polypeptide(L)'
;KERFDIGTIIKNKWRTYVLHVIHSHGSDGLIEVWEDGKKVITRTGANSYDFNSFDKPKWKLGLYKWDWNGDGTTDTKKRVIFFDNVRLGNEKATYANMVSSGTPSDPGTTPDPEPTPEEPKPTEPTPAPPTTPVPPSSGGAIKSFTLIDAATEKDVLVISEGATISLAKYNLIKANIRANLQSADQSVRFDLTGPQAYSSKDSQLPFALFGDDSNGNYYYGIWKNPVQGKYTLKATPYSGTKATGTAGKTVTLNFTITG
;
A
#
# COMPACT_ATOMS: atom_id res chain seq x y z
N LYS A 1 -17.69 -13.97 -9.27
CA LYS A 1 -16.25 -13.97 -9.59
C LYS A 1 -15.97 -15.18 -10.48
N GLU A 2 -15.64 -14.93 -11.73
CA GLU A 2 -15.25 -15.98 -12.68
C GLU A 2 -13.82 -16.45 -12.37
N ARG A 3 -13.52 -17.74 -12.63
CA ARG A 3 -12.19 -18.32 -12.42
C ARG A 3 -11.79 -19.04 -13.69
N PHE A 4 -10.56 -18.80 -14.15
CA PHE A 4 -9.96 -19.47 -15.29
C PHE A 4 -8.81 -20.34 -14.79
N ASP A 5 -8.82 -21.62 -15.16
CA ASP A 5 -7.68 -22.49 -14.96
C ASP A 5 -6.73 -22.33 -16.15
N ILE A 6 -5.53 -21.84 -15.89
CA ILE A 6 -4.45 -21.67 -16.88
C ILE A 6 -3.34 -22.70 -16.69
N GLY A 7 -3.62 -23.77 -15.95
CA GLY A 7 -2.71 -24.89 -15.76
C GLY A 7 -1.73 -24.73 -14.60
N THR A 8 -0.89 -25.75 -14.45
CA THR A 8 0.03 -25.89 -13.32
C THR A 8 1.25 -24.98 -13.45
N ILE A 9 1.58 -24.29 -12.35
CA ILE A 9 2.84 -23.55 -12.24
C ILE A 9 4.00 -24.54 -12.10
N ILE A 10 4.89 -24.55 -13.10
CA ILE A 10 6.14 -25.32 -13.07
C ILE A 10 7.21 -24.46 -12.40
N LYS A 11 7.80 -24.94 -11.30
CA LYS A 11 8.87 -24.24 -10.58
C LYS A 11 10.18 -24.26 -11.37
N ASN A 12 11.06 -23.28 -11.11
CA ASN A 12 12.40 -23.16 -11.70
C ASN A 12 12.41 -23.15 -13.24
N LYS A 13 11.30 -22.74 -13.86
CA LYS A 13 11.16 -22.61 -15.30
C LYS A 13 10.61 -21.23 -15.63
N TRP A 14 11.27 -20.54 -16.55
CA TRP A 14 10.74 -19.30 -17.09
C TRP A 14 9.45 -19.56 -17.84
N ARG A 15 8.47 -18.68 -17.62
CA ARG A 15 7.18 -18.65 -18.30
C ARG A 15 6.98 -17.26 -18.88
N THR A 16 6.38 -17.19 -20.05
CA THR A 16 6.05 -15.91 -20.67
C THR A 16 4.55 -15.66 -20.60
N TYR A 17 4.18 -14.45 -20.23
CA TYR A 17 2.79 -14.01 -20.22
C TYR A 17 2.67 -12.70 -21.00
N VAL A 18 1.69 -12.65 -21.91
CA VAL A 18 1.26 -11.40 -22.54
C VAL A 18 -0.20 -11.19 -22.17
N LEU A 19 -0.52 -9.99 -21.71
CA LEU A 19 -1.89 -9.60 -21.37
C LEU A 19 -2.29 -8.43 -22.27
N HIS A 20 -3.45 -8.53 -22.90
CA HIS A 20 -4.09 -7.43 -23.62
C HIS A 20 -5.42 -7.15 -22.93
N VAL A 21 -5.61 -5.91 -22.49
CA VAL A 21 -6.79 -5.53 -21.73
C VAL A 21 -7.38 -4.24 -22.28
N ILE A 22 -8.65 -4.30 -22.67
CA ILE A 22 -9.47 -3.12 -22.93
C ILE A 22 -10.37 -2.96 -21.71
N HIS A 23 -10.06 -1.96 -20.90
CA HIS A 23 -10.83 -1.70 -19.69
C HIS A 23 -12.17 -1.06 -20.01
N SER A 24 -13.23 -1.68 -19.52
CA SER A 24 -14.58 -1.13 -19.57
C SER A 24 -15.43 -1.64 -18.41
N HIS A 25 -16.38 -0.80 -17.99
CA HIS A 25 -17.47 -1.16 -17.09
C HIS A 25 -18.68 -1.74 -17.83
N GLY A 26 -18.68 -1.69 -19.18
CA GLY A 26 -19.72 -2.17 -20.07
C GLY A 26 -19.36 -3.46 -20.81
N SER A 27 -20.17 -3.82 -21.82
CA SER A 27 -20.02 -5.06 -22.59
C SER A 27 -18.83 -5.08 -23.57
N ASP A 28 -18.22 -3.92 -23.82
CA ASP A 28 -17.11 -3.68 -24.75
C ASP A 28 -15.72 -3.92 -24.13
N GLY A 29 -15.66 -4.34 -22.87
CA GLY A 29 -14.40 -4.73 -22.24
C GLY A 29 -13.81 -6.01 -22.84
N LEU A 30 -12.48 -6.14 -22.77
CA LEU A 30 -11.75 -7.31 -23.25
C LEU A 30 -10.59 -7.65 -22.30
N ILE A 31 -10.41 -8.93 -22.03
CA ILE A 31 -9.18 -9.50 -21.45
C ILE A 31 -8.74 -10.66 -22.34
N GLU A 32 -7.50 -10.59 -22.82
CA GLU A 32 -6.83 -11.70 -23.48
C GLU A 32 -5.52 -12.00 -22.76
N VAL A 33 -5.22 -13.29 -22.61
CA VAL A 33 -3.98 -13.76 -22.00
C VAL A 33 -3.34 -14.80 -22.90
N TRP A 34 -2.05 -14.65 -23.14
CA TRP A 34 -1.21 -15.65 -23.77
C TRP A 34 -0.22 -16.16 -22.73
N GLU A 35 -0.03 -17.47 -22.71
CA GLU A 35 0.99 -18.16 -21.93
C GLU A 35 1.87 -18.93 -22.90
N ASP A 36 3.19 -18.72 -22.81
CA ASP A 36 4.19 -19.39 -23.67
C ASP A 36 3.82 -19.31 -25.16
N GLY A 37 3.34 -18.14 -25.58
CA GLY A 37 2.96 -17.82 -26.95
C GLY A 37 1.57 -18.30 -27.38
N LYS A 38 0.87 -19.10 -26.56
CA LYS A 38 -0.47 -19.62 -26.85
C LYS A 38 -1.52 -18.77 -26.15
N LYS A 39 -2.54 -18.31 -26.89
CA LYS A 39 -3.71 -17.64 -26.28
C LYS A 39 -4.48 -18.65 -25.43
N VAL A 40 -4.59 -18.38 -24.13
CA VAL A 40 -5.26 -19.25 -23.14
C VAL A 40 -6.57 -18.64 -22.61
N ILE A 41 -6.72 -17.32 -22.66
CA ILE A 41 -7.94 -16.62 -22.24
C ILE A 41 -8.38 -15.65 -23.33
N THR A 42 -9.68 -15.61 -23.58
CA THR A 42 -10.38 -14.51 -24.23
C THR A 42 -11.68 -14.31 -23.48
N ARG A 43 -11.86 -13.13 -22.88
CA ARG A 43 -13.05 -12.77 -22.12
C ARG A 43 -13.51 -11.39 -22.54
N THR A 44 -14.75 -11.29 -23.01
CA THR A 44 -15.40 -10.02 -23.30
C THR A 44 -16.28 -9.57 -22.13
N GLY A 45 -16.66 -8.30 -22.15
CA GLY A 45 -17.54 -7.69 -21.16
C GLY A 45 -16.80 -7.02 -20.01
N ALA A 46 -17.59 -6.54 -19.05
CA ALA A 46 -17.14 -5.64 -18.00
C ALA A 46 -15.96 -6.26 -17.22
N ASN A 47 -14.89 -5.48 -17.07
CA ASN A 47 -13.67 -5.88 -16.38
C ASN A 47 -13.00 -4.76 -15.58
N SER A 48 -13.56 -3.55 -15.59
CA SER A 48 -13.17 -2.46 -14.71
C SER A 48 -14.40 -1.82 -14.08
N TYR A 49 -14.16 -1.01 -13.04
CA TYR A 49 -15.16 -0.04 -12.60
C TYR A 49 -15.33 1.06 -13.65
N ASP A 50 -16.42 1.82 -13.53
CA ASP A 50 -16.62 3.04 -14.32
C ASP A 50 -15.57 4.08 -13.92
N PHE A 51 -14.84 4.60 -14.91
CA PHE A 51 -13.76 5.56 -14.70
C PHE A 51 -14.23 6.98 -14.39
N ASN A 52 -15.53 7.25 -14.53
CA ASN A 52 -16.11 8.47 -13.96
C ASN A 52 -16.25 8.37 -12.43
N SER A 53 -16.27 7.15 -11.89
CA SER A 53 -16.48 6.88 -10.46
C SER A 53 -15.24 6.32 -9.75
N PHE A 54 -14.24 5.86 -10.50
CA PHE A 54 -13.04 5.21 -9.95
C PHE A 54 -11.79 5.55 -10.76
N ASP A 55 -10.64 5.59 -10.07
CA ASP A 55 -9.33 5.70 -10.69
C ASP A 55 -9.08 4.62 -11.74
N LYS A 56 -8.35 5.00 -12.79
CA LYS A 56 -7.83 4.05 -13.77
C LYS A 56 -6.91 3.02 -13.10
N PRO A 57 -6.94 1.76 -13.56
CA PRO A 57 -6.17 0.69 -12.95
C PRO A 57 -4.67 0.97 -13.03
N LYS A 58 -3.98 0.71 -11.92
CA LYS A 58 -2.51 0.78 -11.82
C LYS A 58 -1.96 -0.63 -11.97
N TRP A 59 -0.97 -0.81 -12.85
CA TRP A 59 -0.31 -2.11 -13.01
C TRP A 59 0.86 -2.24 -12.04
N LYS A 60 0.94 -3.38 -11.34
CA LYS A 60 2.01 -3.72 -10.40
C LYS A 60 2.40 -5.17 -10.61
N LEU A 61 3.69 -5.45 -10.53
CA LEU A 61 4.24 -6.80 -10.59
C LEU A 61 5.11 -7.04 -9.35
N GLY A 62 4.97 -8.20 -8.72
CA GLY A 62 5.73 -8.54 -7.53
C GLY A 62 5.07 -9.64 -6.70
N LEU A 63 5.63 -9.88 -5.51
CA LEU A 63 5.03 -10.76 -4.52
C LEU A 63 4.02 -9.97 -3.68
N TYR A 64 2.75 -10.18 -3.95
CA TYR A 64 1.67 -9.70 -3.08
C TYR A 64 1.12 -10.87 -2.28
N LYS A 65 1.50 -10.95 -1.00
CA LYS A 65 1.01 -11.97 -0.07
C LYS A 65 0.08 -11.34 0.95
N TRP A 66 -1.19 -11.22 0.56
CA TRP A 66 -2.23 -10.64 1.40
C TRP A 66 -2.42 -11.38 2.73
N ASP A 67 -2.29 -12.71 2.78
CA ASP A 67 -2.48 -13.46 4.04
C ASP A 67 -1.44 -13.13 5.11
N TRP A 68 -0.39 -12.35 4.80
CA TRP A 68 0.52 -11.79 5.79
C TRP A 68 -0.01 -10.50 6.43
N ASN A 69 -1.15 -9.99 5.98
CA ASN A 69 -1.88 -8.91 6.65
C ASN A 69 -2.89 -9.51 7.63
N GLY A 70 -2.94 -8.96 8.85
CA GLY A 70 -3.88 -9.38 9.89
C GLY A 70 -3.41 -10.59 10.69
N ASP A 71 -4.31 -11.51 10.99
CA ASP A 71 -4.11 -12.74 11.77
C ASP A 71 -3.80 -13.97 10.90
N GLY A 72 -3.64 -13.78 9.58
CA GLY A 72 -3.38 -14.87 8.65
C GLY A 72 -2.06 -15.59 8.95
N THR A 73 -2.15 -16.89 9.21
CA THR A 73 -0.99 -17.77 9.39
C THR A 73 -0.65 -18.46 8.08
N THR A 74 0.64 -18.70 7.84
CA THR A 74 1.11 -19.44 6.66
C THR A 74 2.34 -20.27 6.99
N ASP A 75 2.41 -21.46 6.40
CA ASP A 75 3.55 -22.35 6.55
C ASP A 75 4.69 -22.00 5.57
N THR A 76 4.41 -21.21 4.53
CA THR A 76 5.44 -20.75 3.59
C THR A 76 6.44 -19.80 4.27
N LYS A 77 7.69 -20.26 4.45
CA LYS A 77 8.78 -19.47 5.06
C LYS A 77 9.64 -18.68 4.05
N LYS A 78 9.65 -19.10 2.77
CA LYS A 78 10.40 -18.44 1.70
C LYS A 78 9.60 -18.47 0.41
N ARG A 79 9.55 -17.33 -0.29
CA ARG A 79 9.07 -17.23 -1.66
C ARG A 79 10.13 -16.50 -2.47
N VAL A 80 10.57 -17.13 -3.54
CA VAL A 80 11.47 -16.51 -4.52
C VAL A 80 10.74 -16.52 -5.84
N ILE A 81 10.66 -15.36 -6.47
CA ILE A 81 10.13 -15.19 -7.83
C ILE A 81 11.11 -14.30 -8.57
N PHE A 82 11.31 -14.61 -9.84
CA PHE A 82 12.13 -13.80 -10.74
C PHE A 82 11.21 -13.23 -11.81
N PHE A 83 11.47 -11.99 -12.19
CA PHE A 83 10.81 -11.32 -13.30
C PHE A 83 11.92 -10.80 -14.21
N ASP A 84 11.69 -10.93 -15.51
CA ASP A 84 12.58 -10.38 -16.52
C ASP A 84 11.72 -10.00 -17.74
N ASN A 85 12.28 -9.18 -18.63
CA ASN A 85 11.64 -8.80 -19.90
C ASN A 85 10.24 -8.18 -19.73
N VAL A 86 10.05 -7.37 -18.67
CA VAL A 86 8.78 -6.71 -18.37
C VAL A 86 8.56 -5.55 -19.35
N ARG A 87 7.39 -5.53 -20.00
CA ARG A 87 6.99 -4.49 -20.97
C ARG A 87 5.59 -3.99 -20.66
N LEU A 88 5.34 -2.71 -20.91
CA LEU A 88 4.01 -2.10 -20.86
C LEU A 88 3.74 -1.38 -22.18
N GLY A 89 2.68 -1.80 -22.87
CA GLY A 89 2.25 -1.23 -24.14
C GLY A 89 1.13 -0.20 -23.96
N ASN A 90 0.98 0.70 -24.93
CA ASN A 90 -0.18 1.59 -25.06
C ASN A 90 -1.17 1.03 -26.11
N GLU A 91 -2.14 1.84 -26.53
CA GLU A 91 -3.17 1.47 -27.50
C GLU A 91 -2.64 1.08 -28.89
N LYS A 92 -1.37 1.38 -29.19
CA LYS A 92 -0.70 1.04 -30.45
C LYS A 92 0.17 -0.20 -30.35
N ALA A 93 0.32 -0.77 -29.15
CA ALA A 93 1.13 -1.95 -28.96
C ALA A 93 0.45 -3.18 -29.59
N THR A 94 1.25 -3.99 -30.28
CA THR A 94 0.80 -5.26 -30.85
C THR A 94 1.33 -6.43 -30.03
N TYR A 95 0.71 -7.60 -30.17
CA TYR A 95 1.22 -8.84 -29.59
C TYR A 95 2.72 -9.06 -29.91
N ALA A 96 3.11 -8.82 -31.17
CA ALA A 96 4.50 -8.95 -31.60
C ALA A 96 5.48 -8.01 -30.86
N ASN A 97 5.02 -6.85 -30.38
CA ASN A 97 5.85 -5.96 -29.55
C ASN A 97 6.00 -6.46 -28.11
N MET A 98 5.07 -7.28 -27.64
CA MET A 98 4.95 -7.66 -26.23
C MET A 98 5.47 -9.07 -25.95
N VAL A 99 5.61 -9.93 -26.97
CA VAL A 99 6.25 -11.24 -26.83
C VAL A 99 7.76 -11.12 -26.68
N SER A 100 8.33 -11.96 -25.83
CA SER A 100 9.77 -12.21 -25.85
C SER A 100 10.07 -13.26 -26.92
N SER A 101 10.77 -12.88 -27.98
CA SER A 101 11.24 -13.82 -29.00
C SER A 101 12.50 -14.53 -28.52
N GLY A 102 12.33 -15.74 -28.02
CA GLY A 102 13.42 -16.62 -27.61
C GLY A 102 12.86 -17.73 -26.73
N THR A 103 13.26 -18.97 -26.97
CA THR A 103 13.16 -20.00 -25.92
C THR A 103 13.89 -19.41 -24.71
N PRO A 104 13.28 -19.29 -23.53
CA PRO A 104 14.03 -18.93 -22.35
C PRO A 104 15.18 -19.92 -22.29
N SER A 105 16.42 -19.42 -22.37
CA SER A 105 17.56 -20.26 -22.05
C SER A 105 17.25 -20.83 -20.67
N ASP A 106 17.10 -22.14 -20.61
CA ASP A 106 17.05 -22.88 -19.34
C ASP A 106 18.13 -22.26 -18.46
N PRO A 107 17.86 -21.88 -17.20
CA PRO A 107 18.94 -21.51 -16.32
C PRO A 107 19.85 -22.73 -16.23
N GLY A 108 20.86 -22.77 -17.10
CA GLY A 108 21.86 -23.83 -17.13
C GLY A 108 22.34 -23.93 -15.70
N THR A 109 22.17 -25.13 -15.11
CA THR A 109 22.53 -25.50 -13.74
C THR A 109 23.16 -24.33 -13.00
N THR A 110 22.32 -23.50 -12.37
CA THR A 110 22.83 -22.60 -11.35
C THR A 110 23.60 -23.48 -10.38
N PRO A 111 24.86 -23.14 -10.04
CA PRO A 111 25.56 -23.81 -8.97
C PRO A 111 24.61 -23.82 -7.77
N ASP A 112 24.58 -24.93 -7.04
CA ASP A 112 23.99 -25.02 -5.71
C ASP A 112 24.29 -23.71 -4.95
N PRO A 113 23.35 -23.06 -4.26
CA PRO A 113 23.72 -21.96 -3.37
C PRO A 113 24.89 -22.44 -2.52
N GLU A 114 26.04 -21.80 -2.73
CA GLU A 114 27.24 -22.05 -1.95
C GLU A 114 26.82 -22.06 -0.47
N PRO A 115 27.21 -23.09 0.33
CA PRO A 115 26.83 -23.15 1.73
C PRO A 115 27.20 -21.81 2.34
N THR A 116 26.22 -21.18 2.98
CA THR A 116 26.39 -19.93 3.72
C THR A 116 27.72 -20.02 4.48
N PRO A 117 28.72 -19.16 4.19
CA PRO A 117 29.92 -19.12 4.99
C PRO A 117 29.51 -18.93 6.45
N GLU A 118 30.05 -19.75 7.35
CA GLU A 118 29.89 -19.51 8.78
C GLU A 118 30.26 -18.06 9.07
N GLU A 119 29.35 -17.38 9.75
CA GLU A 119 29.44 -15.95 10.06
C GLU A 119 30.77 -15.69 10.79
N PRO A 120 31.70 -14.90 10.23
CA PRO A 120 32.95 -14.60 10.93
C PRO A 120 32.63 -13.77 12.16
N LYS A 121 33.17 -14.22 13.30
CA LYS A 121 33.10 -13.54 14.60
C LYS A 121 33.43 -12.04 14.43
N PRO A 122 32.71 -11.12 15.10
CA PRO A 122 32.78 -9.69 14.80
C PRO A 122 34.21 -9.16 14.92
N THR A 123 34.72 -8.60 13.83
CA THR A 123 35.90 -7.73 13.84
C THR A 123 35.43 -6.29 13.78
N GLU A 124 36.09 -5.45 14.58
CA GLU A 124 35.81 -4.03 14.79
C GLU A 124 35.81 -3.24 13.45
N PRO A 125 34.89 -2.29 13.23
CA PRO A 125 34.67 -1.73 11.91
C PRO A 125 35.74 -0.68 11.54
N THR A 126 36.37 -0.88 10.38
CA THR A 126 37.16 0.14 9.67
C THR A 126 36.22 1.05 8.86
N PRO A 127 36.39 2.38 8.87
CA PRO A 127 35.38 3.32 8.38
C PRO A 127 35.25 3.36 6.85
N ALA A 128 34.01 3.44 6.38
CA ALA A 128 33.64 3.59 4.97
C ALA A 128 33.96 4.99 4.41
N PRO A 129 34.18 5.14 3.09
CA PRO A 129 34.40 6.44 2.46
C PRO A 129 33.17 7.34 2.58
N PRO A 130 33.34 8.68 2.64
CA PRO A 130 32.25 9.59 2.94
C PRO A 130 31.27 9.65 1.77
N THR A 131 30.06 9.13 2.00
CA THR A 131 28.91 9.48 1.17
C THR A 131 28.55 10.93 1.47
N THR A 132 28.53 11.77 0.46
CA THR A 132 28.04 13.14 0.61
C THR A 132 26.54 13.04 0.92
N PRO A 133 26.07 13.51 2.08
CA PRO A 133 24.66 13.44 2.40
C PRO A 133 23.91 14.40 1.47
N VAL A 134 23.01 13.86 0.66
CA VAL A 134 21.91 14.69 0.13
C VAL A 134 21.22 15.26 1.37
N PRO A 135 21.09 16.58 1.52
CA PRO A 135 20.48 17.15 2.72
C PRO A 135 19.09 16.54 2.88
N PRO A 136 18.68 16.15 4.10
CA PRO A 136 17.32 15.69 4.31
C PRO A 136 16.39 16.79 3.81
N SER A 137 15.65 16.52 2.73
CA SER A 137 14.39 17.22 2.51
C SER A 137 13.60 16.91 3.77
N SER A 138 13.49 17.90 4.64
CA SER A 138 12.83 17.81 5.92
C SER A 138 11.45 17.22 5.70
N GLY A 139 11.27 15.94 6.07
CA GLY A 139 9.94 15.39 6.25
C GLY A 139 9.19 16.37 7.15
N GLY A 140 8.11 16.93 6.62
CA GLY A 140 7.34 17.99 7.24
C GLY A 140 6.97 17.65 8.68
N ALA A 141 6.93 18.67 9.53
CA ALA A 141 6.54 18.49 10.92
C ALA A 141 5.01 18.46 11.03
N ILE A 142 4.46 17.45 11.71
CA ILE A 142 3.06 17.47 12.15
C ILE A 142 2.90 18.56 13.21
N LYS A 143 2.00 19.53 12.97
CA LYS A 143 1.71 20.64 13.88
C LYS A 143 0.63 20.30 14.90
N SER A 144 -0.43 19.64 14.46
CA SER A 144 -1.58 19.35 15.31
C SER A 144 -2.40 18.20 14.77
N PHE A 145 -3.30 17.70 15.62
CA PHE A 145 -4.32 16.73 15.24
C PHE A 145 -5.70 17.35 15.42
N THR A 146 -6.56 17.20 14.42
CA THR A 146 -7.96 17.63 14.50
C THR A 146 -8.86 16.41 14.56
N LEU A 147 -9.76 16.37 15.54
CA LEU A 147 -10.87 15.43 15.57
C LEU A 147 -11.90 15.85 14.53
N ILE A 148 -12.32 14.91 13.69
CA ILE A 148 -13.30 15.12 12.63
C ILE A 148 -14.57 14.33 12.96
N ASP A 149 -15.72 14.95 12.75
CA ASP A 149 -17.01 14.26 12.64
C ASP A 149 -17.20 13.80 11.20
N ALA A 150 -16.95 12.51 10.97
CA ALA A 150 -17.07 11.84 9.67
C ALA A 150 -18.53 11.47 9.32
N ALA A 151 -19.51 12.00 10.05
CA ALA A 151 -20.90 12.02 9.60
C ALA A 151 -21.28 13.35 8.94
N THR A 152 -20.61 14.44 9.35
CA THR A 152 -20.90 15.80 8.88
C THR A 152 -19.74 16.43 8.11
N GLU A 153 -18.61 15.74 8.03
CA GLU A 153 -17.36 16.13 7.39
C GLU A 153 -16.75 17.42 7.97
N LYS A 154 -16.94 17.63 9.27
CA LYS A 154 -16.55 18.87 9.96
C LYS A 154 -15.49 18.64 11.02
N ASP A 155 -14.61 19.63 11.13
CA ASP A 155 -13.69 19.77 12.26
C ASP A 155 -14.48 19.95 13.56
N VAL A 156 -14.17 19.12 14.57
CA VAL A 156 -14.79 19.18 15.90
C VAL A 156 -13.92 20.01 16.84
N LEU A 157 -12.66 19.60 17.02
CA LEU A 157 -11.68 20.27 17.88
C LEU A 157 -10.25 19.85 17.53
N VAL A 158 -9.28 20.67 17.93
CA VAL A 158 -7.86 20.29 17.93
C VAL A 158 -7.57 19.49 19.21
N ILE A 159 -7.01 18.29 19.06
CA ILE A 159 -6.73 17.40 20.19
C ILE A 159 -5.36 17.75 20.78
N SER A 160 -5.35 18.16 22.03
CA SER A 160 -4.12 18.38 22.80
C SER A 160 -3.69 17.11 23.53
N GLU A 161 -2.41 17.04 23.89
CA GLU A 161 -1.87 15.95 24.71
C GLU A 161 -2.63 15.82 26.03
N GLY A 162 -3.07 14.60 26.36
CA GLY A 162 -3.86 14.28 27.54
C GLY A 162 -5.33 14.68 27.47
N ALA A 163 -5.83 15.18 26.33
CA ALA A 163 -7.21 15.66 26.22
C ALA A 163 -8.25 14.57 26.53
N THR A 164 -9.37 14.99 27.13
CA THR A 164 -10.56 14.15 27.29
C THR A 164 -11.65 14.61 26.32
N ILE A 165 -12.15 13.68 25.52
CA ILE A 165 -13.12 13.90 24.43
C ILE A 165 -14.41 13.17 24.80
N SER A 166 -15.49 13.91 25.04
CA SER A 166 -16.82 13.34 25.27
C SER A 166 -17.56 13.17 23.95
N LEU A 167 -18.00 11.96 23.65
CA LEU A 167 -18.78 11.67 22.44
C LEU A 167 -20.17 12.31 22.50
N ALA A 168 -20.86 12.25 23.64
CA ALA A 168 -22.18 12.86 23.84
C ALA A 168 -22.14 14.37 23.67
N LYS A 169 -21.09 15.05 24.14
CA LYS A 169 -20.97 16.51 23.99
C LYS A 169 -21.03 16.94 22.51
N TYR A 170 -20.48 16.14 21.62
CA TYR A 170 -20.39 16.45 20.18
C TYR A 170 -21.35 15.63 19.33
N ASN A 171 -22.21 14.80 19.93
CA ASN A 171 -23.03 13.81 19.22
C ASN A 171 -22.21 12.96 18.23
N LEU A 172 -20.99 12.60 18.63
CA LEU A 172 -19.99 12.03 17.73
C LEU A 172 -20.19 10.51 17.58
N ILE A 173 -20.79 10.10 16.46
CA ILE A 173 -21.07 8.69 16.15
C ILE A 173 -20.02 8.11 15.19
N LYS A 174 -19.49 8.94 14.27
CA LYS A 174 -18.46 8.56 13.31
C LYS A 174 -17.31 9.54 13.44
N ALA A 175 -16.13 9.04 13.79
CA ALA A 175 -14.98 9.90 14.05
C ALA A 175 -13.78 9.54 13.17
N ASN A 176 -12.98 10.54 12.85
CA ASN A 176 -11.65 10.40 12.25
C ASN A 176 -10.68 11.41 12.91
N ILE A 177 -9.38 11.23 12.71
CA ILE A 177 -8.37 12.20 13.16
C ILE A 177 -7.53 12.61 11.96
N ARG A 178 -7.53 13.91 11.65
CA ARG A 178 -6.66 14.51 10.64
C ARG A 178 -5.34 14.95 11.27
N ALA A 179 -4.21 14.61 10.67
CA ALA A 179 -2.91 15.22 10.98
C ALA A 179 -2.70 16.48 10.13
N ASN A 180 -2.47 17.62 10.78
CA ASN A 180 -2.18 18.88 10.11
C ASN A 180 -0.66 19.09 10.06
N LEU A 181 -0.09 19.16 8.86
CA LEU A 181 1.36 19.29 8.66
C LEU A 181 1.76 20.75 8.37
N GLN A 182 3.00 21.11 8.72
CA GLN A 182 3.58 22.44 8.46
C GLN A 182 3.91 22.67 6.99
N SER A 183 4.33 21.62 6.30
CA SER A 183 4.65 21.59 4.87
C SER A 183 4.10 20.30 4.30
N ALA A 184 3.72 20.31 3.01
CA ALA A 184 3.17 19.12 2.38
C ALA A 184 4.21 18.00 2.33
N ASP A 185 4.01 16.95 3.13
CA ASP A 185 4.64 15.65 2.92
C ASP A 185 3.89 14.84 1.88
N GLN A 186 4.47 13.70 1.48
CA GLN A 186 3.84 12.77 0.56
C GLN A 186 2.99 11.71 1.27
N SER A 187 3.29 11.39 2.55
CA SER A 187 2.42 10.52 3.34
C SER A 187 2.60 10.66 4.85
N VAL A 188 1.60 10.17 5.60
CA VAL A 188 1.65 9.99 7.06
C VAL A 188 1.33 8.54 7.38
N ARG A 189 2.16 7.90 8.21
CA ARG A 189 1.82 6.64 8.86
C ARG A 189 1.15 6.94 10.19
N PHE A 190 0.02 6.31 10.45
CA PHE A 190 -0.66 6.36 11.73
C PHE A 190 -0.62 4.99 12.41
N ASP A 191 -0.44 4.98 13.72
CA ASP A 191 -0.55 3.81 14.57
C ASP A 191 -1.35 4.20 15.83
N LEU A 192 -2.63 3.80 15.88
CA LEU A 192 -3.54 3.98 17.01
C LEU A 192 -3.54 2.73 17.89
N THR A 193 -3.37 2.91 19.19
CA THR A 193 -3.51 1.86 20.21
C THR A 193 -4.46 2.30 21.32
N GLY A 194 -5.09 1.36 22.01
CA GLY A 194 -6.08 1.61 23.06
C GLY A 194 -7.18 0.54 23.05
N PRO A 195 -8.39 0.85 23.51
CA PRO A 195 -9.55 -0.04 23.41
C PRO A 195 -9.84 -0.51 21.97
N GLN A 196 -9.52 0.32 20.97
CA GLN A 196 -9.51 -0.06 19.56
C GLN A 196 -8.17 0.32 18.94
N ALA A 197 -7.56 -0.61 18.19
CA ALA A 197 -6.27 -0.39 17.54
C ALA A 197 -6.40 -0.40 16.02
N TYR A 198 -5.66 0.49 15.36
CA TYR A 198 -5.66 0.62 13.91
C TYR A 198 -4.36 1.26 13.43
N SER A 199 -3.77 0.70 12.37
CA SER A 199 -2.62 1.32 11.70
C SER A 199 -2.94 1.55 10.23
N SER A 200 -2.53 2.70 9.72
CA SER A 200 -2.75 3.09 8.32
C SER A 200 -1.60 3.90 7.78
N LYS A 201 -1.61 4.09 6.47
CA LYS A 201 -0.70 4.97 5.75
C LYS A 201 -1.55 5.77 4.80
N ASP A 202 -1.54 7.08 4.95
CA ASP A 202 -2.29 7.97 4.09
C ASP A 202 -1.32 8.76 3.23
N SER A 203 -1.55 8.76 1.91
CA SER A 203 -0.71 9.47 0.94
C SER A 203 -1.49 10.52 0.17
N GLN A 204 -2.72 10.84 0.59
CA GLN A 204 -3.55 11.86 -0.01
C GLN A 204 -3.87 12.93 1.04
N LEU A 205 -3.98 14.17 0.59
CA LEU A 205 -4.43 15.26 1.45
C LEU A 205 -5.95 15.28 1.45
N PRO A 206 -6.59 15.53 2.60
CA PRO A 206 -6.02 15.64 3.94
C PRO A 206 -5.55 14.30 4.55
N PHE A 207 -4.37 14.27 5.21
CA PHE A 207 -3.90 13.05 5.87
C PHE A 207 -4.75 12.70 7.10
N ALA A 208 -5.48 11.60 7.04
CA ALA A 208 -6.39 11.17 8.10
C ALA A 208 -6.15 9.72 8.53
N LEU A 209 -6.39 9.43 9.81
CA LEU A 209 -6.19 8.10 10.40
C LEU A 209 -6.92 7.00 9.61
N PHE A 210 -8.16 7.25 9.19
CA PHE A 210 -8.93 6.32 8.37
C PHE A 210 -8.95 6.67 6.88
N GLY A 211 -8.25 7.74 6.48
CA GLY A 211 -8.28 8.31 5.14
C GLY A 211 -9.57 9.07 4.81
N ASP A 212 -9.63 9.56 3.58
CA ASP A 212 -10.77 10.24 2.96
C ASP A 212 -10.83 9.93 1.44
N ASP A 213 -11.84 10.44 0.76
CA ASP A 213 -12.03 10.26 -0.70
C ASP A 213 -11.44 11.38 -1.57
N SER A 214 -10.75 12.35 -0.95
CA SER A 214 -10.21 13.57 -1.56
C SER A 214 -11.26 14.51 -2.17
N ASN A 215 -12.55 14.23 -1.96
CA ASN A 215 -13.70 15.07 -2.34
C ASN A 215 -14.48 15.58 -1.11
N GLY A 216 -13.90 15.41 0.08
CA GLY A 216 -14.41 15.96 1.34
C GLY A 216 -15.17 14.96 2.21
N ASN A 217 -15.20 13.66 1.88
CA ASN A 217 -15.78 12.63 2.72
C ASN A 217 -14.69 11.86 3.46
N TYR A 218 -14.60 12.09 4.78
CA TYR A 218 -13.71 11.38 5.68
C TYR A 218 -14.28 9.99 6.00
N TYR A 219 -13.44 8.97 5.88
CA TYR A 219 -13.82 7.64 6.33
C TYR A 219 -13.75 7.56 7.86
N TYR A 220 -14.49 6.63 8.47
CA TYR A 220 -14.51 6.44 9.93
C TYR A 220 -14.04 5.06 10.38
N GLY A 221 -13.89 4.11 9.45
CA GLY A 221 -13.37 2.76 9.73
C GLY A 221 -14.01 2.11 10.97
N ILE A 222 -13.15 1.71 11.91
CA ILE A 222 -13.57 1.06 13.17
C ILE A 222 -14.13 2.04 14.21
N TRP A 223 -14.05 3.35 13.98
CA TRP A 223 -14.58 4.42 14.83
C TRP A 223 -16.00 4.85 14.43
N LYS A 224 -16.81 3.87 13.99
CA LYS A 224 -18.26 3.94 14.11
C LYS A 224 -18.63 3.52 15.54
N ASN A 225 -18.99 4.48 16.37
CA ASN A 225 -19.11 4.39 17.83
C ASN A 225 -17.76 4.10 18.51
N PRO A 226 -16.86 5.10 18.62
CA PRO A 226 -15.58 4.91 19.29
C PRO A 226 -15.75 4.35 20.71
N VAL A 227 -15.00 3.31 21.05
CA VAL A 227 -15.05 2.71 22.38
C VAL A 227 -14.39 3.65 23.39
N GLN A 228 -15.05 3.88 24.53
CA GLN A 228 -14.53 4.73 25.60
C GLN A 228 -13.23 4.16 26.18
N GLY A 229 -12.31 5.04 26.58
CA GLY A 229 -11.05 4.67 27.20
C GLY A 229 -9.87 5.51 26.71
N LYS A 230 -8.67 5.10 27.14
CA LYS A 230 -7.42 5.80 26.83
C LYS A 230 -6.83 5.31 25.50
N TYR A 231 -6.47 6.25 24.65
CA TYR A 231 -5.84 5.99 23.35
C TYR A 231 -4.48 6.68 23.26
N THR A 232 -3.62 6.08 22.46
CA THR A 232 -2.36 6.67 22.00
C THR A 232 -2.35 6.60 20.48
N LEU A 233 -2.20 7.75 19.83
CA LEU A 233 -1.99 7.87 18.39
C LEU A 233 -0.54 8.27 18.14
N LYS A 234 0.19 7.45 17.38
CA LYS A 234 1.48 7.85 16.80
C LYS A 234 1.26 8.21 15.34
N ALA A 235 1.83 9.33 14.91
CA ALA A 235 1.84 9.72 13.52
C ALA A 235 3.25 10.10 13.08
N THR A 236 3.71 9.52 11.97
CA THR A 236 5.04 9.75 11.41
C THR A 236 4.88 10.23 9.97
N PRO A 237 5.31 11.45 9.64
CA PRO A 237 5.33 11.94 8.27
C PRO A 237 6.48 11.30 7.48
N TYR A 238 6.31 11.16 6.18
CA TYR A 238 7.30 10.58 5.27
C TYR A 238 7.41 11.39 3.99
N SER A 239 8.65 11.59 3.53
CA SER A 239 8.94 12.34 2.30
C SER A 239 8.53 11.61 1.01
N GLY A 240 8.25 10.30 1.07
CA GLY A 240 7.67 9.52 -0.02
C GLY A 240 6.26 9.03 0.31
N THR A 241 5.50 8.64 -0.71
CA THR A 241 4.16 8.05 -0.52
C THR A 241 4.23 6.71 0.23
N LYS A 242 3.12 6.27 0.83
CA LYS A 242 2.99 4.96 1.50
C LYS A 242 4.05 4.67 2.58
N ALA A 243 4.44 5.70 3.33
CA ALA A 243 5.47 5.65 4.36
C ALA A 243 6.83 5.17 3.81
N THR A 244 7.24 5.69 2.65
CA THR A 244 8.56 5.44 2.04
C THR A 244 9.42 6.71 2.07
N GLY A 245 10.70 6.60 1.71
CA GLY A 245 11.63 7.73 1.79
C GLY A 245 12.05 8.01 3.23
N THR A 246 12.36 9.27 3.51
CA THR A 246 12.84 9.71 4.83
C THR A 246 11.67 9.87 5.78
N ALA A 247 11.72 9.16 6.91
CA ALA A 247 10.80 9.39 8.02
C ALA A 247 11.12 10.72 8.71
N GLY A 248 10.11 11.56 8.90
CA GLY A 248 10.18 12.74 9.75
C GLY A 248 10.01 12.38 11.24
N LYS A 249 9.85 13.42 12.07
CA LYS A 249 9.68 13.23 13.51
C LYS A 249 8.30 12.63 13.82
N THR A 250 8.28 11.46 14.46
CA THR A 250 7.04 10.88 15.01
C THR A 250 6.48 11.76 16.11
N VAL A 251 5.20 12.13 15.99
CA VAL A 251 4.44 12.76 17.07
C VAL A 251 3.58 11.70 17.73
N THR A 252 3.63 11.64 19.06
CA THR A 252 2.75 10.79 19.88
C THR A 252 1.74 11.68 20.56
N LEU A 253 0.46 11.32 20.46
CA LEU A 253 -0.66 12.00 21.08
C LEU A 253 -1.40 10.99 21.97
N ASN A 254 -1.52 11.29 23.26
CA ASN A 254 -2.35 10.54 24.19
C ASN A 254 -3.65 11.29 24.47
N PHE A 255 -4.78 10.59 24.50
CA PHE A 255 -6.09 11.19 24.79
C PHE A 255 -7.06 10.15 25.38
N THR A 256 -8.18 10.60 25.93
CA THR A 256 -9.22 9.74 26.51
C THR A 256 -10.56 10.02 25.84
N ILE A 257 -11.28 8.98 25.41
CA ILE A 257 -12.66 9.06 24.96
C ILE A 257 -13.60 8.70 26.11
N THR A 258 -14.61 9.52 26.34
CA THR A 258 -15.68 9.29 27.32
C THR A 258 -17.05 9.32 26.65
N GLY A 259 -18.05 8.84 27.40
CA GLY A 259 -19.47 8.95 27.04
C GLY A 259 -19.87 10.36 26.70
#